data_AF-A0A7K9DJZ0-F1
#
_entry.id   AF-A0A7K9DJZ0-F1
#
_cell.length_a   1.000
_cell.length_b   1.000
_cell.length_c   1.000
_cell.angle_alpha   90.00
_cell.angle_beta   90.00
_cell.angle_gamma   90.00
#
_symmetry.space_group_name_H-M   'P 1'
#
loop_
_entity.id
_entity.type
_entity.pdbx_description
1 polymer ?
#
loop_
_entity_poly.entity_id
_entity_poly.type
_entity_poly.pdbx_seq_one_letter_code
_entity_poly.pdbx_strand_id
1 'polypeptide(L)'
;AVPLALECPGGNGAWEQVTTHGSSRLCQGQRNPCNSSRELAWPCPENAACAPAGPGLAQCLCESPFHGYKCLREGTFPVLLFCGILGAATLSLSLLLWGTQRRKAKTL
;
A
#
# COMPACT_ATOMS: atom_id res chain seq x y z
N ALA A 1 -1.34 -28.32 -2.79
CA ALA A 1 -0.55 -29.24 -1.94
C ALA A 1 0.92 -28.91 -2.10
N VAL A 2 1.71 -29.00 -1.04
CA VAL A 2 3.17 -28.79 -1.04
C VAL A 2 3.90 -30.12 -0.88
N PRO A 3 5.15 -30.27 -1.34
CA PRO A 3 5.94 -31.48 -1.09
C PRO A 3 6.03 -31.82 0.40
N LEU A 4 6.06 -33.10 0.76
CA LEU A 4 6.07 -33.56 2.15
C LEU A 4 7.26 -33.02 2.98
N ALA A 5 8.39 -32.77 2.32
CA ALA A 5 9.61 -32.23 2.92
C ALA A 5 9.47 -30.75 3.35
N LEU A 6 8.44 -30.04 2.88
CA LEU A 6 8.22 -28.63 3.17
C LEU A 6 7.01 -28.44 4.07
N GLU A 7 7.12 -27.57 5.07
CA GLU A 7 5.95 -27.11 5.84
C GLU A 7 4.95 -26.37 4.95
N CYS A 8 3.72 -26.22 5.46
CA CYS A 8 2.78 -25.31 4.83
C CYS A 8 3.34 -23.88 4.78
N PRO A 9 3.01 -23.08 3.75
CA PRO A 9 3.43 -21.68 3.71
C PRO A 9 2.99 -20.95 4.99
N GLY A 10 3.86 -20.13 5.56
CA GLY A 10 3.59 -19.46 6.85
C GLY A 10 3.65 -20.38 8.08
N GLY A 11 4.10 -21.63 7.90
CA GLY A 11 4.13 -22.66 8.93
C GLY A 11 2.78 -23.35 9.10
N ASN A 12 2.79 -24.53 9.73
CA ASN A 12 1.57 -25.32 9.93
C ASN A 12 0.52 -24.59 10.79
N GLY A 13 0.96 -23.69 11.69
CA GLY A 13 0.07 -22.89 12.54
C GLY A 13 -0.78 -21.86 11.78
N ALA A 14 -0.42 -21.52 10.54
CA ALA A 14 -1.17 -20.62 9.67
C ALA A 14 -2.43 -21.25 9.05
N TRP A 15 -2.67 -22.55 9.29
CA TRP A 15 -3.73 -23.33 8.67
C TRP A 15 -4.57 -24.03 9.73
N GLU A 16 -5.87 -24.20 9.45
CA GLU A 16 -6.79 -24.91 10.33
C GLU A 16 -6.53 -26.42 10.28
N GLN A 17 -6.24 -26.93 9.08
CA GLN A 17 -5.98 -28.33 8.87
C GLN A 17 -4.78 -28.55 7.96
N VAL A 18 -3.84 -29.38 8.44
CA VAL A 18 -2.69 -29.85 7.69
C VAL A 18 -2.76 -31.38 7.62
N THR A 19 -2.92 -31.92 6.41
CA THR A 19 -3.03 -33.37 6.17
C THR A 19 -1.95 -33.82 5.20
N THR A 20 -1.51 -35.07 5.32
CA THR A 20 -0.54 -35.67 4.40
C THR A 20 -1.26 -36.64 3.48
N HIS A 21 -0.98 -36.55 2.18
CA HIS A 21 -1.56 -37.41 1.16
C HIS A 21 -0.45 -37.84 0.18
N GLY A 22 -0.02 -39.10 0.31
CA GLY A 22 1.12 -39.64 -0.43
C GLY A 22 2.41 -38.85 -0.19
N SER A 23 3.01 -38.36 -1.27
CA SER A 23 4.23 -37.52 -1.23
C SER A 23 3.96 -36.02 -1.03
N SER A 24 2.71 -35.65 -0.73
CA SER A 24 2.28 -34.26 -0.62
C SER A 24 1.62 -33.95 0.72
N ARG A 25 1.66 -32.69 1.11
CA ARG A 25 0.99 -32.11 2.26
C ARG A 25 -0.06 -31.12 1.78
N LEU A 26 -1.27 -31.27 2.27
CA LEU A 26 -2.41 -30.43 1.96
C LEU A 26 -2.70 -29.51 3.16
N CYS A 27 -2.74 -28.21 2.90
CA CYS A 27 -2.95 -27.16 3.88
C CYS A 27 -4.29 -26.51 3.56
N GLN A 28 -5.25 -26.55 4.49
CA GLN A 28 -6.63 -26.10 4.29
C GLN A 28 -7.06 -25.15 5.41
N GLY A 29 -7.92 -24.21 5.04
CA GLY A 29 -8.46 -23.19 5.95
C GLY A 29 -7.35 -22.28 6.49
N GLN A 30 -6.82 -21.39 5.65
CA GLN A 30 -5.85 -20.40 6.12
C GLN A 30 -6.47 -19.59 7.26
N ARG A 31 -5.81 -19.57 8.42
CA ARG A 31 -6.25 -18.80 9.58
C ARG A 31 -6.01 -17.31 9.34
N ASN A 32 -6.90 -16.48 9.88
CA ASN A 32 -6.70 -15.04 9.87
C ASN A 32 -5.68 -14.66 10.97
N PRO A 33 -4.47 -14.17 10.61
CA PRO A 33 -3.46 -13.78 11.60
C PRO A 33 -3.90 -12.60 12.48
N CYS A 34 -4.92 -11.84 12.08
CA CYS A 34 -5.47 -10.74 12.87
C CYS A 34 -6.41 -11.20 14.00
N ASN A 35 -6.86 -12.46 14.00
CA ASN A 35 -7.81 -12.99 15.00
C ASN A 35 -7.12 -13.67 16.20
N SER A 36 -5.80 -13.55 16.36
CA SER A 36 -5.07 -14.24 17.45
C SER A 36 -5.26 -13.55 18.80
N SER A 37 -5.65 -14.33 19.82
CA SER A 37 -5.86 -13.89 21.21
C SER A 37 -4.59 -13.71 22.04
N ARG A 38 -3.39 -13.94 21.46
CA ARG A 38 -2.11 -13.70 22.14
C ARG A 38 -1.67 -12.24 21.98
N GLU A 39 -2.01 -11.42 22.98
CA GLU A 39 -1.31 -10.25 23.56
C GLU A 39 -0.50 -9.25 22.70
N LEU A 40 -0.50 -9.35 21.38
CA LEU A 40 -0.11 -8.26 20.49
C LEU A 40 -1.26 -8.18 19.50
N ALA A 41 -2.29 -7.39 19.83
CA ALA A 41 -2.99 -6.68 18.78
C ALA A 41 -1.87 -6.09 17.92
N TRP A 42 -1.71 -6.59 16.69
CA TRP A 42 -0.64 -6.19 15.80
C TRP A 42 -0.59 -4.66 15.87
N PRO A 43 0.54 -4.02 16.25
CA PRO A 43 0.55 -2.62 16.64
C PRO A 43 0.39 -1.75 15.39
N CYS A 44 -0.81 -1.74 14.85
CA CYS A 44 -1.22 -0.87 13.79
C CYS A 44 -1.35 0.54 14.38
N PRO A 45 -0.96 1.56 13.62
CA PRO A 45 -1.15 2.94 14.04
C PRO A 45 -2.65 3.26 14.22
N GLU A 46 -2.93 4.37 14.90
CA GLU A 46 -4.26 4.80 15.36
C GLU A 46 -5.37 4.84 14.29
N ASN A 47 -5.01 4.90 13.00
CA ASN A 47 -5.95 4.94 11.87
C ASN A 47 -5.75 3.77 10.88
N ALA A 48 -5.34 2.61 11.39
CA ALA A 48 -5.10 1.44 10.57
C ALA A 48 -5.69 0.17 11.18
N ALA A 49 -6.22 -0.68 10.31
CA ALA A 49 -6.72 -2.00 10.66
C ALA A 49 -5.74 -3.08 10.24
N CYS A 50 -5.66 -4.15 11.04
CA CYS A 50 -4.96 -5.37 10.66
C CYS A 50 -5.68 -6.05 9.48
N ALA A 51 -4.92 -6.46 8.47
CA ALA A 51 -5.39 -7.25 7.35
C ALA A 51 -4.43 -8.42 7.06
N PRO A 52 -4.93 -9.57 6.58
CA PRO A 52 -4.08 -10.67 6.16
C PRO A 52 -3.25 -10.28 4.92
N ALA A 53 -1.95 -10.57 4.95
CA ALA A 53 -1.01 -10.38 3.84
C ALA A 53 -0.48 -11.71 3.27
N GLY A 54 -0.98 -12.83 3.76
CA GLY A 54 -0.58 -14.18 3.36
C GLY A 54 -0.66 -15.16 4.53
N PRO A 55 -0.35 -16.44 4.31
CA PRO A 55 -0.31 -17.44 5.38
C PRO A 55 0.67 -17.02 6.48
N GLY A 56 0.16 -16.85 7.70
CA GLY A 56 0.97 -16.44 8.86
C GLY A 56 1.47 -15.00 8.82
N LEU A 57 1.04 -14.17 7.86
CA LEU A 57 1.51 -12.79 7.70
C LEU A 57 0.34 -11.80 7.80
N ALA A 58 0.51 -10.77 8.63
CA ALA A 58 -0.40 -9.64 8.77
C ALA A 58 0.25 -8.35 8.26
N GLN A 59 -0.57 -7.41 7.79
CA GLN A 59 -0.19 -6.05 7.45
C GLN A 59 -1.18 -5.06 8.06
N CYS A 60 -0.78 -3.79 8.20
CA CYS A 60 -1.68 -2.71 8.58
C CYS A 60 -2.10 -1.93 7.34
N LEU A 61 -3.40 -1.80 7.13
CA LEU A 61 -3.98 -0.98 6.08
C LEU A 61 -4.65 0.24 6.71
N CYS A 62 -4.46 1.41 6.11
CA CYS A 62 -5.15 2.60 6.58
C CYS A 62 -6.66 2.44 6.41
N GLU A 63 -7.40 2.79 7.45
CA GLU A 63 -8.85 2.89 7.35
C GLU A 63 -9.22 4.15 6.56
N SER A 64 -10.25 4.06 5.73
CA SER A 64 -10.76 5.24 5.02
C SER A 64 -11.32 6.26 6.03
N PRO A 65 -11.03 7.57 5.91
CA PRO A 65 -10.38 8.26 4.78
C PRO A 65 -8.87 8.52 4.94
N PHE A 66 -8.19 7.78 5.82
CA PHE A 66 -6.77 7.96 6.10
C PHE A 66 -5.86 7.30 5.08
N HIS A 67 -4.69 7.89 4.86
CA HIS A 67 -3.69 7.39 3.93
C HIS A 67 -2.28 7.89 4.29
N GLY A 68 -1.29 7.43 3.51
CA GLY A 68 0.11 7.82 3.66
C GLY A 68 0.85 7.08 4.79
N TYR A 69 2.07 7.51 5.08
CA TYR A 69 2.90 6.91 6.11
C TYR A 69 2.21 6.99 7.48
N LYS A 70 2.07 5.84 8.15
CA LYS A 70 1.39 5.68 9.44
C LYS A 70 -0.07 6.17 9.47
N CYS A 71 -0.71 6.33 8.31
CA CYS A 71 -2.13 6.75 8.22
C CYS A 71 -2.43 8.09 8.90
N LEU A 72 -1.46 9.01 8.83
CA LEU A 72 -1.55 10.33 9.46
C LEU A 72 -2.21 11.40 8.56
N ARG A 73 -2.40 11.12 7.27
CA ARG A 73 -3.05 12.04 6.35
C ARG A 73 -4.51 11.65 6.17
N GLU A 74 -5.39 12.63 6.19
CA GLU A 74 -6.83 12.44 6.05
C GLU A 74 -7.34 13.19 4.81
N GLY A 75 -8.36 12.64 4.17
CA GLY A 75 -9.04 13.27 3.03
C GLY A 75 -8.36 13.01 1.69
N THR A 76 -8.66 13.85 0.70
CA THR A 76 -8.19 13.68 -0.67
C THR A 76 -7.14 14.72 -1.05
N PHE A 77 -6.17 14.33 -1.89
CA PHE A 77 -5.22 15.30 -2.44
C PHE A 77 -5.94 16.38 -3.26
N PRO A 78 -5.70 17.69 -3.03
CA PRO A 78 -6.40 18.78 -3.70
C PRO A 78 -5.86 18.99 -5.12
N VAL A 79 -6.17 18.06 -6.03
CA VAL A 79 -5.65 18.00 -7.40
C VAL A 79 -5.83 19.33 -8.14
N LEU A 80 -7.02 19.92 -8.08
CA LEU A 80 -7.34 21.16 -8.81
C LEU A 80 -6.45 22.32 -8.37
N LEU A 81 -6.18 22.44 -7.08
CA LEU A 81 -5.38 23.54 -6.52
C LEU A 81 -3.90 23.36 -6.89
N PHE A 82 -3.39 22.13 -6.79
CA PHE A 82 -2.02 21.81 -7.19
C PHE A 82 -1.80 22.04 -8.70
N CYS A 83 -2.66 21.47 -9.54
CA CYS A 83 -2.57 21.63 -11.00
C CYS A 83 -2.80 23.08 -11.43
N GLY A 84 -3.69 23.81 -10.76
CA GLY A 84 -3.95 25.23 -11.02
C GLY A 84 -2.72 26.10 -10.77
N ILE A 85 -2.06 25.96 -9.61
CA ILE A 85 -0.85 26.71 -9.28
C ILE A 85 0.28 26.34 -10.24
N LEU A 86 0.50 25.05 -10.48
CA LEU A 86 1.55 24.57 -11.38
C LEU A 86 1.34 25.13 -12.79
N GLY A 87 0.13 24.99 -13.33
CA GLY A 87 -0.22 25.50 -14.66
C GLY A 87 -0.07 27.01 -14.77
N ALA A 88 -0.54 27.77 -13.78
CA ALA A 88 -0.40 29.22 -13.75
C ALA A 88 1.07 29.66 -13.74
N ALA A 89 1.91 29.03 -12.90
CA ALA A 89 3.33 29.31 -12.84
C ALA A 89 4.04 29.00 -14.18
N THR A 90 3.73 27.85 -14.79
CA THR A 90 4.29 27.45 -16.08
C THR A 90 3.87 28.38 -17.21
N LEU A 91 2.59 28.76 -17.29
CA LEU A 91 2.09 29.70 -18.29
C LEU A 91 2.73 31.08 -18.12
N SER A 92 2.83 31.57 -16.89
CA SER A 92 3.46 32.85 -16.58
C SER A 92 4.91 32.86 -17.04
N LEU A 93 5.68 31.83 -16.68
CA LEU A 93 7.08 31.72 -17.10
C LEU A 93 7.21 31.62 -18.63
N SER A 94 6.34 30.84 -19.28
CA SER A 94 6.33 30.70 -20.73
C SER A 94 6.07 32.04 -21.44
N LEU A 95 5.10 32.82 -20.93
CA LEU A 95 4.79 34.16 -21.45
C LEU A 95 5.94 35.15 -21.20
N LEU A 96 6.57 35.10 -20.03
CA LEU A 96 7.73 35.93 -19.71
C LEU A 96 8.91 35.61 -20.64
N LEU A 97 9.24 34.33 -20.81
CA LEU A 97 10.30 33.89 -21.72
C LEU A 97 9.97 34.24 -23.17
N TRP A 98 8.72 34.09 -23.59
CA TRP A 98 8.28 34.53 -24.91
C TRP A 98 8.50 36.03 -25.12
N GLY A 99 8.06 36.84 -24.16
CA GLY A 99 8.14 38.30 -24.21
C GLY A 99 9.58 38.81 -24.21
N THR A 100 10.44 38.20 -23.40
CA THR A 100 11.83 38.64 -23.21
C THR A 100 12.79 38.05 -24.24
N GLN A 101 12.73 36.73 -24.49
CA GLN A 101 13.69 36.05 -25.38
C GLN A 101 13.23 36.03 -26.85
N ARG A 102 11.96 35.74 -27.14
CA ARG A 102 11.49 35.57 -28.53
C ARG A 102 11.26 36.89 -29.27
N ARG A 103 10.91 37.98 -28.57
CA ARG A 103 10.77 39.31 -29.20
C ARG A 103 12.11 39.96 -29.57
N LYS A 104 13.22 39.56 -28.93
CA LYS A 104 14.56 40.07 -29.21
C LYS A 104 15.28 39.35 -30.36
N ALA A 105 14.76 38.20 -30.81
CA ALA A 105 15.30 37.46 -31.95
C ALA A 105 14.83 37.96 -33.33
N LYS A 106 13.92 38.95 -33.40
CA LYS A 106 13.40 39.51 -34.67
C LYS A 106 14.12 40.79 -35.12
N THR A 107 15.43 40.87 -34.89
CA THR A 107 16.28 41.94 -35.45
C THR A 107 17.48 41.29 -36.15
N LEU A 108 17.23 40.80 -37.36
CA LEU A 108 18.23 40.68 -38.42
C LEU A 108 17.55 41.04 -39.75
#